data_AF-A0A9E4CUV5-F1
#
_entry.id   AF-A0A9E4CUV5-F1
#
_cell.length_a   1.000
_cell.length_b   1.000
_cell.length_c   1.000
_cell.angle_alpha   90.00
_cell.angle_beta   90.00
_cell.angle_gamma   90.00
#
_symmetry.space_group_name_H-M   'P 1'
#
loop_
_entity.id
_entity.type
_entity.pdbx_description
1 polymer ?
#
loop_
_entity_poly.entity_id
_entity_poly.type
_entity_poly.pdbx_seq_one_letter_code
_entity_poly.pdbx_strand_id
1 'polypeptide(L)' 'MRIDEVELRVVRLPYRSPFKTSFGEEAEKHALIVTVRSEGVEGYGEGVMDPFPMYREETQPGALHLLRNAFA' A
#
# COMPACT_ATOMS: atom_id res chain seq x y z
N MET A 1 9.21 -19.87 10.89
CA MET A 1 9.16 -19.33 9.52
C MET A 1 10.27 -18.31 9.38
N ARG A 2 11.11 -18.43 8.34
CA ARG A 2 12.18 -17.46 8.03
C ARG A 2 11.80 -16.68 6.77
N ILE A 3 11.75 -15.37 6.85
CA ILE A 3 11.47 -14.52 5.69
C ILE A 3 12.73 -14.46 4.82
N ASP A 4 12.59 -14.83 3.55
CA ASP A 4 13.67 -14.81 2.55
C ASP A 4 13.71 -13.46 1.81
N GLU A 5 12.55 -12.86 1.53
CA GLU A 5 12.43 -11.57 0.82
C GLU A 5 11.15 -10.82 1.22
N VAL A 6 11.21 -9.49 1.21
CA VAL A 6 10.05 -8.60 1.23
C VAL A 6 10.10 -7.64 0.04
N GLU A 7 9.08 -7.69 -0.82
CA GLU A 7 8.90 -6.78 -1.96
C GLU A 7 7.83 -5.74 -1.62
N LEU A 8 8.12 -4.46 -1.89
CA LEU A 8 7.19 -3.34 -1.70
C LEU A 8 6.86 -2.72 -3.05
N ARG A 9 5.61 -2.86 -3.51
CA ARG A 9 5.16 -2.37 -4.81
C ARG A 9 3.96 -1.45 -4.69
N VAL A 10 4.13 -0.18 -5.08
CA VAL A 10 3.00 0.73 -5.25
C VAL A 10 2.32 0.44 -6.58
N VAL A 11 1.02 0.17 -6.53
CA VAL A 11 0.17 -0.03 -7.71
C VAL A 11 -0.83 1.10 -7.82
N ARG A 12 -1.18 1.44 -9.07
CA ARG A 12 -2.23 2.40 -9.43
C ARG A 12 -3.25 1.69 -10.28
N LEU A 13 -4.50 1.71 -9.84
CA LEU A 13 -5.60 1.05 -10.54
C LEU A 13 -6.72 2.05 -10.82
N PRO A 14 -7.01 2.38 -12.09
CA PRO A 14 -8.14 3.24 -12.42
C PRO A 14 -9.47 2.65 -11.91
N TYR A 15 -10.31 3.50 -11.32
CA TYR A 15 -11.67 3.11 -10.98
C TYR A 15 -12.54 3.01 -12.24
N ARG A 16 -13.62 2.22 -12.16
CA ARG A 16 -14.61 2.13 -13.27
C ARG A 16 -15.33 3.46 -13.52
N SER A 17 -15.45 4.28 -12.49
CA SER A 17 -16.00 5.64 -12.49
C SER A 17 -15.38 6.41 -11.32
N PRO A 18 -15.27 7.75 -11.39
CA PRO A 18 -14.80 8.53 -10.26
C PRO A 18 -15.60 8.24 -8.98
N PHE A 19 -14.91 8.16 -7.85
CA PHE A 19 -15.50 7.92 -6.54
C PHE A 19 -15.46 9.21 -5.72
N LYS A 20 -16.63 9.70 -5.31
CA LYS A 20 -16.78 10.97 -4.61
C LYS A 20 -17.24 10.77 -3.18
N THR A 21 -16.53 11.41 -2.26
CA THR A 21 -16.85 11.46 -0.83
C THR A 21 -16.99 12.91 -0.36
N SER A 22 -17.19 13.12 0.95
CA SER A 22 -17.13 14.45 1.55
C SER A 22 -15.73 15.08 1.51
N PHE A 23 -14.68 14.28 1.31
CA PHE A 23 -13.28 14.72 1.35
C PHE A 23 -12.73 15.07 -0.04
N GLY A 24 -13.36 14.61 -1.12
CA GLY A 24 -12.88 14.82 -2.47
C GLY A 24 -13.44 13.80 -3.46
N GLU A 25 -12.91 13.86 -4.68
CA GLU A 25 -13.19 12.89 -5.74
C GLU A 25 -11.88 12.23 -6.18
N GLU A 26 -11.89 10.91 -6.31
CA GLU A 26 -10.76 10.10 -6.72
C GLU A 26 -11.08 9.35 -8.02
N ALA A 27 -10.11 9.21 -8.90
CA ALA A 27 -10.26 8.49 -10.18
C ALA A 27 -9.52 7.15 -10.22
N GLU A 28 -8.65 6.89 -9.25
CA GLU A 28 -7.82 5.68 -9.18
C GLU A 28 -7.52 5.30 -7.73
N LYS A 29 -7.34 4.00 -7.47
CA LYS A 29 -6.77 3.51 -6.21
C LYS A 29 -5.26 3.55 -6.28
N HIS A 30 -4.65 4.10 -5.25
CA HIS A 30 -3.26 3.85 -4.91
C HIS A 30 -3.22 2.81 -3.81
N ALA A 31 -2.51 1.70 -4.03
CA ALA A 31 -2.33 0.67 -3.01
C ALA A 31 -0.86 0.28 -2.92
N LEU A 32 -0.40 -0.05 -1.71
CA LEU A 32 0.90 -0.67 -1.49
C LEU A 32 0.71 -2.18 -1.38
N ILE A 33 1.20 -2.94 -2.35
CA ILE A 33 1.26 -4.40 -2.25
C ILE A 33 2.57 -4.79 -1.59
N VAL A 34 2.45 -5.54 -0.49
CA VAL A 34 3.58 -6.16 0.20
C VAL A 34 3.56 -7.65 -0.13
N THR A 35 4.63 -8.14 -0.74
CA THR A 35 4.83 -9.57 -0.97
C THR A 35 5.93 -10.07 -0.05
N VAL A 36 5.61 -11.04 0.79
CA VAL A 36 6.56 -11.68 1.70
C VAL A 36 6.81 -13.09 1.20
N ARG A 37 8.07 -13.43 0.93
CA ARG A 37 8.48 -14.76 0.45
C ARG A 37 9.16 -15.53 1.57
N SER A 38 8.77 -16.79 1.76
CA SER A 38 9.34 -17.68 2.76
C SER A 38 9.13 -19.12 2.31
N GLU A 39 10.17 -19.95 2.37
CA GLU A 39 10.04 -21.42 2.20
C GLU A 39 9.35 -21.82 0.88
N GLY A 40 9.56 -21.04 -0.19
CA GLY A 40 8.99 -21.28 -1.52
C GLY A 40 7.52 -20.89 -1.69
N VAL A 41 6.91 -20.22 -0.69
CA VAL A 41 5.56 -19.66 -0.78
C VAL A 41 5.58 -18.13 -0.68
N GLU A 42 4.51 -17.51 -1.20
CA GLU A 42 4.32 -16.06 -1.15
C GLU A 42 3.07 -15.70 -0.36
N GLY A 43 3.20 -14.76 0.58
CA GLY A 43 2.11 -14.09 1.26
C GLY A 43 1.94 -12.68 0.73
N TYR A 44 0.68 -12.21 0.64
CA TYR A 44 0.35 -10.88 0.12
C TYR A 44 -0.40 -10.08 1.17
N GLY A 45 -0.02 -8.81 1.31
CA GLY A 45 -0.73 -7.81 2.11
C GLY A 45 -0.98 -6.54 1.30
N GLU A 46 -2.07 -5.84 1.61
CA GLU A 46 -2.41 -4.56 1.01
C GLU A 46 -2.35 -3.44 2.07
N GLY A 47 -1.49 -2.46 1.83
CA GLY A 47 -1.53 -1.16 2.48
C GLY A 47 -2.51 -0.25 1.76
N VAL A 48 -3.50 0.24 2.52
CA VAL A 48 -4.65 1.00 1.99
C VAL A 48 -4.52 2.52 2.14
N MET A 49 -3.41 2.99 2.74
CA MET A 49 -3.14 4.40 2.94
C MET A 49 -2.99 5.14 1.62
N ASP A 50 -3.52 6.35 1.56
CA ASP A 50 -3.50 7.17 0.36
C ASP A 50 -2.20 7.99 0.27
N PRO A 51 -1.87 8.59 -0.89
CA PRO A 51 -0.70 9.46 -1.03
C PRO A 51 -0.75 10.68 -0.10
N PHE A 52 -1.96 11.15 0.22
CA PHE A 52 -2.24 12.26 1.12
C PHE A 52 -3.24 11.80 2.21
N PRO A 53 -3.18 12.37 3.42
CA PRO A 53 -3.98 11.93 4.56
C PRO A 53 -5.43 12.45 4.49
N MET A 54 -6.17 12.06 3.46
CA MET A 54 -7.51 12.58 3.19
C MET A 54 -8.59 11.90 4.04
N TYR A 55 -8.46 10.58 4.26
CA TYR A 55 -9.40 9.81 5.08
C TYR A 55 -8.89 9.61 6.53
N ARG A 56 -7.61 9.24 6.67
CA ARG A 56 -6.89 9.04 7.94
C ARG A 56 -5.48 9.63 7.84
N GLU A 57 -4.77 9.66 8.96
CA GLU A 57 -3.48 10.33 9.13
C GLU A 57 -2.31 9.65 8.43
N GLU A 58 -2.42 8.36 8.12
CA GLU A 58 -1.37 7.61 7.42
C GLU A 58 -1.20 8.11 5.99
N THR A 59 0.05 8.08 5.51
CA THR A 59 0.38 8.44 4.13
C THR A 59 1.25 7.36 3.50
N GLN A 60 1.10 7.16 2.20
CA GLN A 60 1.89 6.17 1.46
C GLN A 60 3.41 6.40 1.59
N PRO A 61 3.95 7.63 1.50
CA PRO A 61 5.37 7.88 1.77
C PRO A 61 5.79 7.54 3.20
N GLY A 62 4.96 7.86 4.19
CA GLY A 62 5.23 7.55 5.60
C GLY A 62 5.27 6.05 5.86
N ALA A 63 4.28 5.31 5.37
CA ALA A 63 4.23 3.86 5.48
C ALA A 63 5.41 3.18 4.77
N LEU A 64 5.77 3.62 3.56
CA LEU A 64 6.95 3.12 2.84
C LEU A 64 8.25 3.38 3.59
N HIS A 65 8.41 4.57 4.19
CA HIS A 65 9.57 4.88 5.01
C HIS A 65 9.65 3.97 6.23
N LEU A 66 8.54 3.78 6.95
CA LEU A 66 8.47 2.90 8.11
C LEU A 66 8.82 1.45 7.76
N LEU A 67 8.22 0.92 6.70
CA LEU A 67 8.48 -0.45 6.24
C LEU A 67 9.95 -0.66 5.87
N ARG A 68 10.58 0.30 5.20
CA ARG A 68 11.97 0.18 4.74
C ARG A 68 13.02 0.39 5.82
N ASN A 69 12.73 1.20 6.85
CA ASN A 69 13.76 1.67 7.78
C ASN A 69 13.54 1.22 9.22
N ALA A 70 12.37 0.65 9.56
CA ALA A 70 12.08 0.20 10.92
C ALA A 70 11.62 -1.25 11.01
N PHE A 71 10.95 -1.78 9.98
CA PHE A 71 10.39 -3.15 10.01
C PHE A 71 11.21 -4.18 9.23
N ALA A 72 12.03 -3.73 8.28
CA ALA A 72 12.95 -4.57 7.50
C ALA A 72 14.34 -4.66 8.16
#